data_AF-A0A7X7AK40-F1
#
_entry.id   AF-A0A7X7AK40-F1
#
_cell.length_a   1.000
_cell.length_b   1.000
_cell.length_c   1.000
_cell.angle_alpha   90.00
_cell.angle_beta   90.00
_cell.angle_gamma   90.00
#
_symmetry.space_group_name_H-M   'P 1'
#
loop_
_entity.id
_entity.type
_entity.pdbx_description
1 polymer ?
#
loop_
_entity_poly.entity_id
_entity_poly.type
_entity_poly.pdbx_seq_one_letter_code
_entity_poly.pdbx_strand_id
1 'polypeptide(L)'
;MRYLTKEWYQLSADLHLGYSVSSVYRVFDEALFQKLYKRGERDYIELEQEIYNTDPRYMLEDEANTEQAVERLMNEEGLAREDIHVIEMSDEERAEIMQLIEAFDKRLPFDAEVYKDLFKQRLDINIKQLEKDLPKEVYNDIADIRLFALGYCSKEVYKQLKKISMINDKESKKILKQYHEIQSQQDIPEEIRDKFGFHDSIVTEVIQEQNNITLRLDNKGGFSDVESVTFIDATLIKQDDNLEGKHWIYNELYKNEEGYEVHVLLAGETMLDYIIQSKDIQF
;
A
#
# COMPACT_ATOMS: atom_id res chain seq x y z
N MET A 1 13.88 4.69 12.00
CA MET A 1 14.40 4.69 10.61
C MET A 1 15.46 5.77 10.49
N ARG A 2 16.59 5.53 9.81
CA ARG A 2 17.64 6.51 9.55
C ARG A 2 17.55 7.10 8.13
N TYR A 3 17.02 6.34 7.18
CA TYR A 3 16.90 6.71 5.77
C TYR A 3 15.46 6.59 5.26
N LEU A 4 14.84 5.41 5.35
CA LEU A 4 13.49 5.15 4.85
C LEU A 4 12.44 5.59 5.89
N THR A 5 12.50 6.86 6.28
CA THR A 5 11.65 7.45 7.33
C THR A 5 10.25 7.79 6.82
N LYS A 6 9.36 8.21 7.72
CA LYS A 6 8.03 8.77 7.39
C LYS A 6 8.13 9.94 6.41
N GLU A 7 9.11 10.82 6.62
CA GLU A 7 9.37 11.97 5.76
C GLU A 7 9.84 11.52 4.38
N TRP A 8 10.72 10.52 4.29
CA TRP A 8 11.13 9.96 3.00
C TRP A 8 9.95 9.35 2.24
N TYR A 9 9.06 8.64 2.94
CA TYR A 9 7.84 8.08 2.33
C TYR A 9 6.91 9.17 1.80
N GLN A 10 6.78 10.30 2.50
CA GLN A 10 6.02 11.44 2.00
C GLN A 10 6.66 12.08 0.75
N LEU A 11 8.00 12.08 0.67
CA LEU A 11 8.72 12.56 -0.51
C LEU A 11 8.54 11.66 -1.73
N SER A 12 8.33 10.35 -1.58
CA SER A 12 8.14 9.47 -2.74
C SER A 12 6.79 9.66 -3.45
N ALA A 13 5.87 10.45 -2.87
CA ALA A 13 4.56 10.72 -3.45
C ALA A 13 4.60 11.67 -4.65
N ASP A 14 4.00 11.24 -5.77
CA ASP A 14 3.86 12.02 -6.99
C ASP A 14 2.61 12.92 -6.96
N LEU A 15 2.76 14.13 -6.41
CA LEU A 15 1.67 15.09 -6.21
C LEU A 15 0.94 15.58 -7.48
N HIS A 16 1.46 15.35 -8.69
CA HIS A 16 0.93 15.89 -9.94
C HIS A 16 0.13 14.87 -10.78
N LEU A 17 0.08 13.61 -10.38
CA LEU A 17 -0.67 12.57 -11.11
C LEU A 17 -2.19 12.69 -10.87
N GLY A 18 -2.97 12.17 -11.80
CA GLY A 18 -4.44 12.10 -11.68
C GLY A 18 -5.22 13.38 -11.95
N TYR A 19 -4.57 14.51 -12.25
CA TYR A 19 -5.27 15.78 -12.49
C TYR A 19 -5.65 16.02 -13.96
N SER A 20 -6.91 16.42 -14.17
CA SER A 20 -7.39 17.04 -15.39
C SER A 20 -7.06 18.54 -15.41
N VAL A 21 -6.25 18.97 -16.38
CA VAL A 21 -5.65 20.31 -16.39
C VAL A 21 -6.30 21.24 -17.41
N SER A 22 -6.78 22.41 -16.98
CA SER A 22 -7.33 23.43 -17.87
C SER A 22 -7.24 24.85 -17.30
N SER A 23 -7.23 25.87 -18.17
CA SER A 23 -7.23 27.27 -17.73
C SER A 23 -8.56 27.72 -17.13
N VAL A 24 -9.66 27.00 -17.39
CA VAL A 24 -10.98 27.33 -16.83
C VAL A 24 -11.03 27.15 -15.32
N TYR A 25 -10.15 26.31 -14.74
CA TYR A 25 -10.06 26.06 -13.30
C TYR A 25 -9.25 27.14 -12.54
N ARG A 26 -8.90 28.26 -13.19
CA ARG A 26 -8.21 29.39 -12.55
C ARG A 26 -9.15 30.34 -11.81
N VAL A 27 -10.44 30.16 -11.96
CA VAL A 27 -11.47 31.05 -11.39
C VAL A 27 -12.47 30.19 -10.64
N PHE A 28 -12.94 30.71 -9.52
CA PHE A 28 -14.04 30.11 -8.78
C PHE A 28 -15.32 30.17 -9.63
N ASP A 29 -15.91 29.01 -9.91
CA ASP A 29 -17.13 28.89 -10.71
C ASP A 29 -18.03 27.79 -10.11
N GLU A 30 -19.10 28.21 -9.43
CA GLU A 30 -20.03 27.31 -8.78
C GLU A 30 -20.79 26.43 -9.79
N ALA A 31 -21.15 26.95 -10.96
CA ALA A 31 -21.87 26.18 -11.96
C ALA A 31 -20.97 25.07 -12.54
N LEU A 32 -19.68 25.38 -12.75
CA LEU A 32 -18.67 24.41 -13.15
C LEU A 32 -18.48 23.34 -12.07
N PHE A 33 -18.36 23.74 -10.79
CA PHE A 33 -18.26 22.80 -9.68
C PHE A 33 -19.46 21.85 -9.63
N GLN A 34 -20.69 22.36 -9.63
CA GLN A 34 -21.90 21.54 -9.58
C GLN A 34 -21.98 20.55 -10.75
N LYS A 35 -21.54 20.95 -11.95
CA LYS A 35 -21.47 20.07 -13.12
C LYS A 35 -20.45 18.94 -12.93
N LEU A 36 -19.24 19.27 -12.49
CA LEU A 36 -18.17 18.29 -12.32
C LEU A 36 -18.39 17.38 -11.10
N TYR A 37 -18.99 17.90 -10.04
CA TYR A 37 -19.43 17.11 -8.89
C TYR A 37 -20.42 16.04 -9.33
N LYS A 38 -21.49 16.40 -10.05
CA LYS A 38 -22.49 15.42 -10.54
C LYS A 38 -21.89 14.37 -11.46
N ARG A 39 -20.91 14.75 -12.28
CA ARG A 39 -20.17 13.80 -13.10
C ARG A 39 -19.35 12.85 -12.23
N GLY A 40 -18.56 13.37 -11.30
CA GLY A 40 -17.74 12.55 -10.39
C GLY A 40 -18.58 11.61 -9.54
N GLU A 41 -19.71 12.08 -9.01
CA GLU A 41 -20.65 11.26 -8.23
C GLU A 41 -21.19 10.09 -9.06
N ARG A 42 -21.63 10.37 -10.29
CA ARG A 42 -22.12 9.32 -11.19
C ARG A 42 -21.01 8.33 -11.55
N ASP A 43 -19.85 8.82 -11.97
CA ASP A 43 -18.72 7.98 -12.39
C ASP A 43 -18.24 7.10 -11.19
N TYR A 44 -18.29 7.62 -9.95
CA TYR A 44 -18.04 6.85 -8.72
C TYR A 44 -19.09 5.76 -8.48
N ILE A 45 -20.39 6.10 -8.55
CA ILE A 45 -21.47 5.12 -8.35
C ILE A 45 -21.43 4.01 -9.40
N GLU A 46 -21.13 4.35 -10.66
CA GLU A 46 -20.98 3.37 -11.74
C GLU A 46 -19.85 2.38 -11.44
N LEU A 47 -18.68 2.88 -11.00
CA LEU A 47 -17.55 2.04 -10.58
C LEU A 47 -17.90 1.16 -9.38
N GLU A 48 -18.49 1.73 -8.33
CA GLU A 48 -18.88 0.98 -7.13
C GLU A 48 -19.94 -0.07 -7.47
N GLN A 49 -20.84 0.20 -8.40
CA GLN A 49 -21.82 -0.77 -8.88
C GLN A 49 -21.16 -1.88 -9.70
N GLU A 50 -20.15 -1.59 -10.51
CA GLU A 50 -19.36 -2.58 -11.24
C GLU A 50 -18.61 -3.51 -10.27
N ILE A 51 -17.91 -2.95 -9.30
CA ILE A 51 -17.23 -3.69 -8.23
C ILE A 51 -18.24 -4.53 -7.46
N TYR A 52 -19.39 -3.94 -7.09
CA TYR A 52 -20.46 -4.66 -6.41
C TYR A 52 -20.94 -5.85 -7.24
N ASN A 53 -21.12 -5.69 -8.55
CA ASN A 53 -21.64 -6.75 -9.41
C ASN A 53 -20.58 -7.80 -9.80
N THR A 54 -19.31 -7.62 -9.44
CA THR A 54 -18.23 -8.55 -9.77
C THR A 54 -18.39 -9.86 -8.97
N ASP A 55 -18.75 -10.96 -9.66
CA ASP A 55 -19.02 -12.26 -9.04
C ASP A 55 -17.71 -12.97 -8.63
N PRO A 56 -17.41 -13.15 -7.33
CA PRO A 56 -16.14 -13.71 -6.87
C PRO A 56 -15.86 -15.13 -7.38
N ARG A 57 -16.85 -15.83 -7.96
CA ARG A 57 -16.65 -17.10 -8.65
C ARG A 57 -15.61 -17.03 -9.78
N TYR A 58 -15.39 -15.86 -10.39
CA TYR A 58 -14.34 -15.71 -11.42
C TYR A 58 -12.95 -16.16 -10.90
N MET A 59 -12.70 -16.02 -9.59
CA MET A 59 -11.44 -16.41 -8.97
C MET A 59 -11.21 -17.93 -9.02
N LEU A 60 -12.28 -18.72 -9.05
CA LEU A 60 -12.20 -20.18 -9.21
C LEU A 60 -12.11 -20.59 -10.69
N GLU A 61 -12.66 -19.79 -11.60
CA GLU A 61 -12.58 -20.04 -13.04
C GLU A 61 -11.16 -19.85 -13.58
N ASP A 62 -10.40 -18.89 -13.04
CA ASP A 62 -8.99 -18.68 -13.40
C ASP A 62 -8.12 -19.91 -13.09
N GLU A 63 -8.43 -20.66 -12.03
CA GLU A 63 -7.72 -21.90 -11.72
C GLU A 63 -8.00 -23.00 -12.75
N ALA A 64 -9.26 -23.18 -13.15
CA ALA A 64 -9.62 -24.14 -14.20
C ALA A 64 -8.99 -23.78 -15.56
N ASN A 65 -8.83 -22.48 -15.85
CA ASN A 65 -8.12 -22.00 -17.03
C ASN A 65 -6.61 -22.24 -16.93
N THR A 66 -6.04 -22.16 -15.72
CA THR A 66 -4.62 -22.42 -15.45
C THR A 66 -4.28 -23.89 -15.70
N GLU A 67 -5.11 -24.84 -15.25
CA GLU A 67 -4.91 -26.27 -15.52
C GLU A 67 -4.94 -26.58 -17.03
N GLN A 68 -5.85 -25.93 -17.79
CA GLN A 68 -5.89 -26.06 -19.25
C GLN A 68 -4.65 -25.45 -19.94
N ALA A 69 -4.10 -24.36 -19.40
CA ALA A 69 -2.88 -23.75 -19.92
C ALA A 69 -1.66 -24.66 -19.70
N VAL A 70 -1.57 -25.31 -18.54
CA VAL A 70 -0.53 -26.30 -18.22
C VAL A 70 -0.61 -27.48 -19.19
N GLU A 71 -1.80 -28.01 -19.44
CA GLU A 71 -2.01 -29.09 -20.39
C GLU A 71 -1.58 -28.72 -21.82
N ARG A 72 -1.83 -27.47 -22.26
CA ARG A 72 -1.35 -26.97 -23.57
C ARG A 72 0.17 -26.86 -23.62
N LEU A 73 0.81 -26.30 -22.59
CA LEU A 73 2.28 -26.17 -22.54
C LEU A 73 2.98 -27.54 -22.59
N MET A 74 2.42 -28.53 -21.90
CA MET A 74 2.94 -29.91 -21.96
C MET A 74 2.76 -30.54 -23.35
N ASN A 75 1.59 -30.36 -23.97
CA ASN A 75 1.24 -31.03 -25.23
C ASN A 75 1.80 -30.34 -26.48
N GLU A 76 1.89 -29.01 -26.49
CA GLU A 76 2.29 -28.21 -27.66
C GLU A 76 3.77 -27.79 -27.61
N GLU A 77 4.28 -27.43 -26.44
CA GLU A 77 5.67 -26.99 -26.27
C GLU A 77 6.59 -28.10 -25.75
N GLY A 78 6.02 -29.25 -25.36
CA GLY A 78 6.78 -30.43 -24.91
C GLY A 78 7.49 -30.23 -23.57
N LEU A 79 7.04 -29.26 -22.77
CA LEU A 79 7.58 -29.01 -21.43
C LEU A 79 7.19 -30.15 -20.48
N ALA A 80 8.12 -30.55 -19.61
CA ALA A 80 7.78 -31.48 -18.53
C ALA A 80 6.95 -30.73 -17.47
N ARG A 81 5.99 -31.40 -16.84
CA ARG A 81 5.15 -30.79 -15.77
C ARG A 81 5.99 -30.21 -14.64
N GLU A 82 7.14 -30.83 -14.36
CA GLU A 82 8.11 -30.41 -13.34
C GLU A 82 8.76 -29.05 -13.65
N ASP A 83 8.81 -28.65 -14.92
CA ASP A 83 9.35 -27.35 -15.36
C ASP A 83 8.28 -26.25 -15.39
N ILE A 84 7.01 -26.60 -15.14
CA ILE A 84 5.88 -25.67 -15.12
C ILE A 84 5.52 -25.38 -13.66
N HIS A 85 5.89 -24.20 -13.18
CA HIS A 85 5.50 -23.76 -11.85
C HIS A 85 4.08 -23.21 -11.88
N VAL A 86 3.15 -23.94 -11.26
CA VAL A 86 1.77 -23.52 -11.06
C VAL A 86 1.60 -23.21 -9.58
N ILE A 87 1.14 -22.00 -9.27
CA ILE A 87 0.72 -21.67 -7.93
C ILE A 87 -0.69 -22.25 -7.79
N GLU A 88 -0.82 -23.37 -7.08
CA GLU A 88 -2.11 -23.98 -6.77
C GLU A 88 -2.78 -23.20 -5.63
N MET A 89 -4.08 -22.98 -5.76
CA MET A 89 -4.87 -22.35 -4.71
C MET A 89 -4.98 -23.30 -3.51
N SER A 90 -4.61 -22.81 -2.33
CA SER A 90 -4.72 -23.55 -1.07
C SER A 90 -6.17 -23.83 -0.68
N ASP A 91 -6.38 -24.82 0.17
CA ASP A 91 -7.71 -25.14 0.71
C ASP A 91 -8.29 -23.96 1.53
N GLU A 92 -7.43 -23.22 2.24
CA GLU A 92 -7.79 -22.00 2.96
C GLU A 92 -8.27 -20.89 2.01
N GLU A 93 -7.53 -20.60 0.94
CA GLU A 93 -7.93 -19.59 -0.06
C GLU A 93 -9.24 -19.98 -0.74
N ARG A 94 -9.44 -21.26 -1.07
CA ARG A 94 -10.73 -21.76 -1.58
C ARG A 94 -11.86 -21.52 -0.59
N ALA A 95 -11.63 -21.81 0.69
CA ALA A 95 -12.64 -21.60 1.73
C ALA A 95 -13.00 -20.11 1.87
N GLU A 96 -12.03 -19.20 1.75
CA GLU A 96 -12.26 -17.76 1.75
C GLU A 96 -13.08 -17.30 0.53
N ILE A 97 -12.75 -17.78 -0.67
CA ILE A 97 -13.52 -17.47 -1.87
C ILE A 97 -14.96 -17.99 -1.74
N MET A 98 -15.16 -19.18 -1.16
CA MET A 98 -16.49 -19.72 -0.91
C MET A 98 -17.30 -18.85 0.07
N GLN A 99 -16.64 -18.26 1.09
CA GLN A 99 -17.30 -17.28 1.97
C GLN A 99 -17.67 -16.00 1.23
N LEU A 100 -16.81 -15.50 0.33
CA LEU A 100 -17.11 -14.35 -0.52
C LEU A 100 -18.31 -14.63 -1.43
N ILE A 101 -18.39 -15.83 -2.01
CA ILE A 101 -19.53 -16.27 -2.83
C ILE A 101 -20.82 -16.31 -2.00
N GLU A 102 -20.77 -16.89 -0.80
CA GLU A 102 -21.94 -16.94 0.09
C GLU A 102 -22.41 -15.53 0.48
N ALA A 103 -21.48 -14.62 0.79
CA ALA A 103 -21.78 -13.22 1.07
C ALA A 103 -22.35 -12.51 -0.17
N PHE A 104 -21.81 -12.80 -1.35
CA PHE A 104 -22.27 -12.27 -2.63
C PHE A 104 -23.71 -12.69 -2.94
N ASP A 105 -24.07 -13.95 -2.70
CA ASP A 105 -25.42 -14.47 -2.98
C ASP A 105 -26.46 -13.95 -1.98
N LYS A 106 -26.05 -13.65 -0.74
CA LYS A 106 -26.93 -13.20 0.35
C LYS A 106 -27.11 -11.69 0.44
N ARG A 107 -26.34 -10.92 -0.31
CA ARG A 107 -26.34 -9.47 -0.20
C ARG A 107 -27.67 -8.85 -0.63
N LEU A 108 -27.93 -7.65 -0.12
CA LEU A 108 -29.06 -6.83 -0.54
C LEU A 108 -28.85 -6.29 -1.97
N PRO A 109 -29.85 -5.72 -2.63
CA PRO A 109 -29.60 -4.98 -3.87
C PRO A 109 -28.67 -3.79 -3.64
N PHE A 110 -27.91 -3.41 -4.66
CA PHE A 110 -27.09 -2.20 -4.64
C PHE A 110 -27.94 -0.95 -4.37
N ASP A 111 -27.56 -0.14 -3.39
CA ASP A 111 -28.25 1.11 -3.03
C ASP A 111 -27.41 2.32 -3.40
N ALA A 112 -27.76 2.95 -4.53
CA ALA A 112 -27.03 4.12 -5.04
C ALA A 112 -27.05 5.33 -4.09
N GLU A 113 -28.05 5.48 -3.21
CA GLU A 113 -28.10 6.62 -2.28
C GLU A 113 -27.03 6.51 -1.20
N VAL A 114 -26.74 5.28 -0.73
CA VAL A 114 -25.62 5.05 0.21
C VAL A 114 -24.29 5.50 -0.42
N TYR A 115 -24.06 5.17 -1.68
CA TYR A 115 -22.82 5.54 -2.36
C TYR A 115 -22.73 7.03 -2.70
N LYS A 116 -23.86 7.74 -2.89
CA LYS A 116 -23.86 9.21 -2.96
C LYS A 116 -23.37 9.84 -1.66
N ASP A 117 -23.87 9.36 -0.53
CA ASP A 117 -23.44 9.85 0.78
C ASP A 117 -21.96 9.53 1.05
N LEU A 118 -21.48 8.35 0.65
CA LEU A 118 -20.07 7.99 0.73
C LEU A 118 -19.19 8.88 -0.16
N PHE A 119 -19.63 9.17 -1.39
CA PHE A 119 -18.90 10.06 -2.31
C PHE A 119 -18.71 11.45 -1.69
N LYS A 120 -19.78 12.01 -1.11
CA LYS A 120 -19.72 13.30 -0.42
C LYS A 120 -18.76 13.27 0.77
N GLN A 121 -18.84 12.24 1.60
CA GLN A 121 -17.94 12.07 2.76
C GLN A 121 -16.47 11.97 2.32
N ARG A 122 -16.19 11.20 1.26
CA ARG A 122 -14.85 11.10 0.68
C ARG A 122 -14.34 12.44 0.19
N LEU A 123 -15.16 13.22 -0.50
CA LEU A 123 -14.79 14.56 -0.94
C LEU A 123 -14.46 15.48 0.24
N ASP A 124 -15.29 15.48 1.29
CA ASP A 124 -15.09 16.29 2.50
C ASP A 124 -13.80 15.90 3.24
N ILE A 125 -13.50 14.60 3.34
CA ILE A 125 -12.25 14.09 3.92
C ILE A 125 -11.07 14.53 3.06
N ASN A 126 -11.15 14.37 1.74
CA ASN A 126 -10.08 14.75 0.82
C ASN A 126 -9.75 16.25 0.92
N ILE A 127 -10.76 17.13 0.96
CA ILE A 127 -10.55 18.57 1.14
C ILE A 127 -9.79 18.88 2.44
N LYS A 128 -10.18 18.26 3.56
CA LYS A 128 -9.50 18.44 4.85
C LYS A 128 -8.07 17.94 4.83
N GLN A 129 -7.80 16.86 4.10
CA GLN A 129 -6.46 16.30 3.99
C GLN A 129 -5.56 17.19 3.12
N LEU A 130 -6.09 17.70 2.00
CA LEU A 130 -5.39 18.63 1.12
C LEU A 130 -4.98 19.93 1.81
N GLU A 131 -5.77 20.43 2.77
CA GLU A 131 -5.40 21.61 3.57
C GLU A 131 -4.17 21.37 4.45
N LYS A 132 -3.93 20.12 4.88
CA LYS A 132 -2.78 19.75 5.71
C LYS A 132 -1.55 19.43 4.88
N ASP A 133 -1.76 18.72 3.76
CA ASP A 133 -0.67 18.09 3.02
C ASP A 133 -0.10 18.97 1.91
N LEU A 134 -0.91 19.89 1.35
CA LEU A 134 -0.43 20.77 0.29
C LEU A 134 0.53 21.83 0.83
N PRO A 135 1.64 22.10 0.12
CA PRO A 135 2.45 23.29 0.35
C PRO A 135 1.58 24.54 0.28
N LYS A 136 1.74 25.45 1.24
CA LYS A 136 0.88 26.63 1.41
C LYS A 136 0.84 27.50 0.15
N GLU A 137 1.96 27.60 -0.56
CA GLU A 137 2.07 28.34 -1.81
C GLU A 137 1.14 27.75 -2.88
N VAL A 138 1.11 26.43 -3.01
CA VAL A 138 0.23 25.74 -3.96
C VAL A 138 -1.22 25.87 -3.53
N TYR A 139 -1.51 25.67 -2.24
CA TYR A 139 -2.87 25.77 -1.72
C TYR A 139 -3.48 27.14 -2.00
N ASN A 140 -2.72 28.23 -1.79
CA ASN A 140 -3.18 29.59 -2.03
C ASN A 140 -3.43 29.92 -3.51
N ASP A 141 -2.78 29.20 -4.43
CA ASP A 141 -2.95 29.39 -5.88
C ASP A 141 -4.12 28.56 -6.46
N ILE A 142 -4.76 27.72 -5.65
CA ILE A 142 -5.97 26.98 -6.03
C ILE A 142 -7.19 27.90 -5.93
N ALA A 143 -7.88 28.09 -7.06
CA ALA A 143 -9.06 28.95 -7.11
C ALA A 143 -10.32 28.33 -6.46
N ASP A 144 -10.47 27.01 -6.51
CA ASP A 144 -11.54 26.27 -5.85
C ASP A 144 -11.01 24.91 -5.38
N ILE A 145 -10.85 24.76 -4.06
CA ILE A 145 -10.33 23.53 -3.44
C ILE A 145 -11.23 22.32 -3.68
N ARG A 146 -12.53 22.52 -3.90
CA ARG A 146 -13.48 21.43 -4.15
C ARG A 146 -13.27 20.83 -5.54
N LEU A 147 -13.03 21.68 -6.54
CA LEU A 147 -12.64 21.23 -7.89
C LEU A 147 -11.29 20.52 -7.86
N PHE A 148 -10.34 21.03 -7.07
CA PHE A 148 -9.04 20.40 -6.88
C PHE A 148 -9.18 19.01 -6.26
N ALA A 149 -9.98 18.86 -5.21
CA ALA A 149 -10.26 17.57 -4.57
C ALA A 149 -11.00 16.56 -5.48
N LEU A 150 -11.68 17.04 -6.53
CA LEU A 150 -12.27 16.20 -7.59
C LEU A 150 -11.28 15.82 -8.69
N GLY A 151 -10.00 16.21 -8.59
CA GLY A 151 -8.97 15.91 -9.59
C GLY A 151 -8.89 16.93 -10.72
N TYR A 152 -9.30 18.18 -10.53
CA TYR A 152 -9.22 19.24 -11.55
C TYR A 152 -8.34 20.39 -11.09
N CYS A 153 -7.37 20.81 -11.90
CA CYS A 153 -6.48 21.92 -11.52
C CYS A 153 -6.07 22.83 -12.66
N SER A 154 -5.67 24.06 -12.32
CA SER A 154 -5.16 25.01 -13.30
C SER A 154 -3.78 24.58 -13.83
N LYS A 155 -3.41 25.09 -15.00
CA LYS A 155 -2.07 24.84 -15.58
C LYS A 155 -0.94 25.32 -14.67
N GLU A 156 -1.17 26.35 -13.86
CA GLU A 156 -0.20 26.98 -12.96
C GLU A 156 0.03 26.09 -11.76
N VAL A 157 -1.05 25.69 -11.09
CA VAL A 157 -1.02 24.75 -9.96
C VAL A 157 -0.37 23.43 -10.40
N TYR A 158 -0.78 22.89 -11.55
CA TYR A 158 -0.16 21.67 -12.10
C TYR A 158 1.36 21.80 -12.30
N LYS A 159 1.84 22.93 -12.83
CA LYS A 159 3.28 23.16 -13.01
C LYS A 159 4.02 23.23 -11.68
N GLN A 160 3.40 23.81 -10.65
CA GLN A 160 3.98 23.85 -9.31
C GLN A 160 4.08 22.45 -8.71
N LEU A 161 2.98 21.68 -8.73
CA LEU A 161 2.96 20.29 -8.28
C LEU A 161 4.02 19.46 -8.99
N LYS A 162 4.11 19.56 -10.33
CA LYS A 162 5.11 18.85 -11.11
C LYS A 162 6.54 19.23 -10.71
N LYS A 163 6.80 20.51 -10.46
CA LYS A 163 8.12 20.97 -10.00
C LYS A 163 8.46 20.38 -8.63
N ILE A 164 7.49 20.33 -7.72
CA ILE A 164 7.65 19.77 -6.38
C ILE A 164 7.90 18.26 -6.48
N SER A 165 7.08 17.51 -7.22
CA SER A 165 7.30 16.08 -7.48
C SER A 165 8.70 15.81 -8.04
N MET A 166 9.18 16.61 -9.00
CA MET A 166 10.53 16.45 -9.55
C MET A 166 11.65 16.71 -8.53
N ILE A 167 11.43 17.59 -7.55
CA ILE A 167 12.40 17.86 -6.48
C ILE A 167 12.36 16.71 -5.47
N ASN A 168 11.15 16.30 -5.08
CA ASN A 168 10.94 15.22 -4.13
C ASN A 168 11.48 13.89 -4.66
N ASP A 169 11.23 13.55 -5.92
CA ASP A 169 11.77 12.35 -6.59
C ASP A 169 13.30 12.33 -6.55
N LYS A 170 13.95 13.46 -6.80
CA LYS A 170 15.42 13.56 -6.74
C LYS A 170 15.94 13.32 -5.32
N GLU A 171 15.33 13.93 -4.31
CA GLU A 171 15.77 13.75 -2.93
C GLU A 171 15.46 12.34 -2.42
N SER A 172 14.27 11.81 -2.74
CA SER A 172 13.87 10.44 -2.42
C SER A 172 14.83 9.42 -3.01
N LYS A 173 15.19 9.55 -4.30
CA LYS A 173 16.18 8.69 -4.97
C LYS A 173 17.58 8.80 -4.36
N LYS A 174 17.98 10.00 -3.95
CA LYS A 174 19.27 10.23 -3.29
C LYS A 174 19.33 9.52 -1.94
N ILE A 175 18.28 9.64 -1.12
CA ILE A 175 18.17 8.94 0.16
C ILE A 175 18.13 7.42 -0.06
N LEU A 176 17.34 6.94 -1.03
CA LEU A 176 17.26 5.51 -1.36
C LEU A 176 18.62 4.95 -1.80
N LYS A 177 19.39 5.72 -2.58
CA LYS A 177 20.76 5.34 -2.95
C LYS A 177 21.67 5.22 -1.73
N GLN A 178 21.64 6.19 -0.83
CA GLN A 178 22.43 6.15 0.42
C GLN A 178 22.04 4.97 1.30
N TYR A 179 20.73 4.69 1.42
CA TYR A 179 20.21 3.51 2.09
C TYR A 179 20.83 2.23 1.52
N HIS A 180 20.76 2.03 0.19
CA HIS A 180 21.32 0.83 -0.44
C HIS A 180 22.83 0.72 -0.24
N GLU A 181 23.58 1.82 -0.34
CA GLU A 181 25.02 1.84 -0.08
C GLU A 181 25.32 1.36 1.34
N ILE A 182 24.62 1.88 2.35
CA ILE A 182 24.85 1.51 3.76
C ILE A 182 24.40 0.09 4.07
N GLN A 183 23.23 -0.33 3.59
CA GLN A 183 22.70 -1.69 3.82
C GLN A 183 23.57 -2.76 3.14
N SER A 184 24.17 -2.45 1.99
CA SER A 184 25.11 -3.38 1.31
C SER A 184 26.42 -3.57 2.07
N GLN A 185 26.82 -2.59 2.89
CA GLN A 185 28.03 -2.64 3.71
C GLN A 185 27.82 -3.32 5.06
N GLN A 186 26.56 -3.58 5.47
CA GLN A 186 26.28 -4.31 6.69
C GLN A 186 26.71 -5.77 6.53
N ASP A 187 27.45 -6.30 7.49
CA ASP A 187 27.87 -7.70 7.54
C ASP A 187 26.72 -8.58 8.11
N ILE A 188 25.63 -8.63 7.36
CA ILE A 188 24.44 -9.43 7.68
C ILE A 188 24.52 -10.74 6.91
N PRO A 189 24.41 -11.90 7.60
CA PRO A 189 24.36 -13.22 6.96
C PRO A 189 23.26 -13.31 5.89
N GLU A 190 23.56 -14.02 4.80
CA GLU A 190 22.66 -14.20 3.65
C GLU A 190 21.31 -14.81 4.08
N GLU A 191 21.33 -15.77 5.00
CA GLU A 191 20.11 -16.41 5.55
C GLU A 191 19.13 -15.44 6.23
N ILE A 192 19.63 -14.34 6.80
CA ILE A 192 18.80 -13.27 7.35
C ILE A 192 18.47 -12.27 6.26
N ARG A 193 19.45 -11.87 5.43
CA ARG A 193 19.25 -10.86 4.39
C ARG A 193 18.14 -11.25 3.40
N ASP A 194 18.09 -12.51 3.00
CA ASP A 194 17.15 -12.99 2.00
C ASP A 194 15.72 -13.11 2.53
N LYS A 195 15.58 -13.37 3.84
CA LYS A 195 14.28 -13.55 4.50
C LYS A 195 13.74 -12.28 5.16
N PHE A 196 14.60 -11.32 5.45
CA PHE A 196 14.23 -10.10 6.19
C PHE A 196 13.68 -9.01 5.26
N GLY A 197 12.49 -9.26 4.70
CA GLY A 197 11.80 -8.35 3.79
C GLY A 197 10.31 -8.64 3.73
N PHE A 198 9.53 -7.97 4.58
CA PHE A 198 8.10 -8.26 4.74
C PHE A 198 7.20 -7.19 4.11
N HIS A 199 7.61 -6.63 2.97
CA HIS A 199 6.82 -5.58 2.31
C HIS A 199 5.39 -6.06 2.08
N ASP A 200 4.43 -5.23 2.48
CA ASP A 200 2.99 -5.44 2.42
C ASP A 200 2.41 -6.52 3.36
N SER A 201 3.24 -7.23 4.13
CA SER A 201 2.78 -8.16 5.16
C SER A 201 2.09 -7.44 6.32
N ILE A 202 1.01 -8.01 6.85
CA ILE A 202 0.27 -7.47 7.99
C ILE A 202 0.78 -8.13 9.27
N VAL A 203 1.12 -7.34 10.28
CA VAL A 203 1.39 -7.90 11.62
C VAL A 203 0.07 -8.36 12.23
N THR A 204 -0.10 -9.65 12.45
CA THR A 204 -1.34 -10.23 12.99
C THR A 204 -1.30 -10.40 14.50
N GLU A 205 -0.12 -10.67 15.06
CA GLU A 205 0.05 -10.92 16.49
C GLU A 205 1.47 -10.52 16.94
N VAL A 206 1.57 -9.99 18.17
CA VAL A 206 2.84 -9.71 18.84
C VAL A 206 2.96 -10.60 20.08
N ILE A 207 3.85 -11.58 20.05
CA ILE A 207 4.08 -12.53 21.14
C ILE A 207 5.37 -12.14 21.87
N GLN A 208 5.29 -11.96 23.20
CA GLN A 208 6.46 -11.70 24.05
C GLN A 208 6.67 -12.87 25.01
N GLU A 209 7.80 -13.56 24.86
CA GLU A 209 8.16 -14.71 25.70
C GLU A 209 9.57 -14.51 26.26
N GLN A 210 9.67 -14.38 27.58
CA GLN A 210 10.93 -14.06 28.27
C GLN A 210 11.53 -12.75 27.74
N ASN A 211 12.65 -12.83 27.02
CA ASN A 211 13.28 -11.70 26.35
C ASN A 211 13.09 -11.74 24.82
N ASN A 212 12.33 -12.69 24.27
CA ASN A 212 12.12 -12.79 22.84
C ASN A 212 10.83 -12.08 22.44
N ILE A 213 10.83 -11.47 21.26
CA ILE A 213 9.66 -10.85 20.66
C ILE A 213 9.43 -11.49 19.30
N THR A 214 8.28 -12.13 19.12
CA THR A 214 7.85 -12.75 17.87
C THR A 214 6.71 -11.95 17.26
N LEU A 215 6.83 -11.59 15.98
CA LEU A 215 5.76 -11.01 15.18
C LEU A 215 5.24 -12.09 14.24
N ARG A 216 3.93 -12.33 14.27
CA ARG A 216 3.26 -13.13 13.23
C ARG A 216 2.81 -12.23 12.10
N LEU A 217 2.92 -12.73 10.89
CA LEU A 217 2.72 -12.00 9.65
C LEU A 217 1.67 -12.71 8.80
N ASP A 218 0.72 -11.95 8.28
CA ASP A 218 -0.09 -12.37 7.13
C ASP A 218 0.58 -11.82 5.87
N ASN A 219 1.08 -12.73 5.04
CA ASN A 219 1.84 -12.45 3.84
C ASN A 219 1.03 -12.59 2.55
N LYS A 220 -0.29 -12.80 2.61
CA LYS A 220 -1.14 -12.96 1.41
C LYS A 220 -1.07 -11.77 0.44
N GLY A 221 -0.76 -10.57 0.95
CA GLY A 221 -0.57 -9.36 0.15
C GLY A 221 0.89 -9.05 -0.20
N GLY A 222 1.86 -9.83 0.30
CA GLY A 222 3.29 -9.57 0.17
C GLY A 222 4.01 -10.57 -0.73
N PHE A 223 5.33 -10.41 -0.83
CA PHE A 223 6.20 -11.29 -1.65
C PHE A 223 7.05 -12.25 -0.80
N SER A 224 6.78 -12.34 0.50
CA SER A 224 7.54 -13.13 1.47
C SER A 224 6.78 -14.42 1.80
N ASP A 225 7.48 -15.54 1.94
CA ASP A 225 6.95 -16.83 2.43
C ASP A 225 7.06 -16.97 3.96
N VAL A 226 7.62 -15.97 4.63
CA VAL A 226 7.80 -15.95 6.08
C VAL A 226 6.49 -15.57 6.80
N GLU A 227 6.00 -16.49 7.64
CA GLU A 227 4.81 -16.31 8.47
C GLU A 227 5.12 -15.68 9.84
N SER A 228 6.38 -15.73 10.29
CA SER A 228 6.76 -15.13 11.57
C SER A 228 8.22 -14.69 11.61
N VAL A 229 8.52 -13.69 12.44
CA VAL A 229 9.89 -13.28 12.74
C VAL A 229 10.08 -13.16 14.24
N THR A 230 11.11 -13.79 14.76
CA THR A 230 11.45 -13.79 16.18
C THR A 230 12.77 -13.05 16.41
N PHE A 231 12.71 -11.99 17.20
CA PHE A 231 13.85 -11.23 17.70
C PHE A 231 14.30 -11.84 19.04
N ILE A 232 15.51 -12.38 19.07
CA ILE A 232 16.07 -13.08 20.23
C ILE A 232 16.74 -12.11 21.19
N ASP A 233 16.46 -12.24 22.49
CA ASP A 233 16.99 -11.38 23.56
C ASP A 233 16.86 -9.88 23.21
N ALA A 234 15.62 -9.50 22.91
CA ALA A 234 15.29 -8.25 22.27
C ALA A 234 14.94 -7.15 23.28
N THR A 235 15.41 -5.95 22.98
CA THR A 235 15.15 -4.73 23.75
C THR A 235 14.44 -3.72 22.86
N LEU A 236 13.23 -3.32 23.27
CA LEU A 236 12.46 -2.32 22.56
C LEU A 236 13.12 -0.94 22.72
N ILE A 237 13.46 -0.30 21.60
CA ILE A 237 14.02 1.06 21.57
C ILE A 237 12.90 2.09 21.36
N LYS A 238 12.01 1.82 20.41
CA LYS A 238 10.91 2.73 20.06
C LYS A 238 9.71 1.94 19.54
N GLN A 239 8.52 2.33 19.98
CA GLN A 239 7.25 1.92 19.39
C GLN A 239 6.28 3.09 19.49
N ASP A 240 5.77 3.54 18.35
CA ASP A 240 4.83 4.67 18.33
C ASP A 240 3.43 4.27 18.81
N ASP A 241 2.92 3.11 18.39
CA ASP A 241 1.57 2.60 18.74
C ASP A 241 1.49 1.06 18.59
N ASN A 242 0.30 0.47 18.74
CA ASN A 242 0.06 -0.95 18.51
C ASN A 242 0.41 -1.37 17.07
N LEU A 243 1.09 -2.51 16.95
CA LEU A 243 1.57 -3.04 15.67
C LEU A 243 0.53 -3.91 14.96
N GLU A 244 -0.40 -4.53 15.70
CA GLU A 244 -1.36 -5.47 15.11
C GLU A 244 -2.29 -4.75 14.11
N GLY A 245 -2.52 -5.41 12.98
CA GLY A 245 -3.28 -4.90 11.85
C GLY A 245 -2.54 -3.84 11.02
N LYS A 246 -1.25 -3.62 11.25
CA LYS A 246 -0.43 -2.67 10.47
C LYS A 246 0.36 -3.39 9.40
N HIS A 247 0.48 -2.76 8.23
CA HIS A 247 1.24 -3.26 7.10
C HIS A 247 2.71 -2.87 7.24
N TRP A 248 3.61 -3.82 7.05
CA TRP A 248 5.04 -3.58 7.02
C TRP A 248 5.44 -2.99 5.68
N ILE A 249 5.94 -1.76 5.66
CA ILE A 249 6.24 -1.06 4.41
C ILE A 249 7.75 -0.98 4.19
N TYR A 250 8.54 -0.52 5.14
CA TYR A 250 10.00 -0.43 4.93
C TYR A 250 10.74 -0.89 6.16
N ASN A 251 11.96 -1.38 5.96
CA ASN A 251 12.85 -1.73 7.05
C ASN A 251 14.29 -1.31 6.77
N GLU A 252 15.04 -1.18 7.85
CA GLU A 252 16.49 -1.03 7.86
C GLU A 252 17.04 -2.01 8.88
N LEU A 253 18.06 -2.76 8.50
CA LEU A 253 18.72 -3.71 9.38
C LEU A 253 20.18 -3.30 9.55
N TYR A 254 20.64 -3.18 10.80
CA TYR A 254 22.01 -2.81 11.12
C TYR A 254 22.66 -3.87 12.00
N LYS A 255 23.85 -4.33 11.63
CA LYS A 255 24.66 -5.24 12.46
C LYS A 255 25.51 -4.42 13.43
N ASN A 256 25.50 -4.76 14.71
CA ASN A 256 26.37 -4.16 15.73
C ASN A 256 27.06 -5.25 16.57
N GLU A 257 27.90 -4.86 17.52
CA GLU A 257 28.65 -5.80 18.37
C GLU A 257 27.74 -6.68 19.25
N GLU A 258 26.52 -6.21 19.55
CA GLU A 258 25.55 -6.86 20.42
C GLU A 258 24.51 -7.70 19.64
N GLY A 259 24.51 -7.63 18.30
CA GLY A 259 23.58 -8.32 17.43
C GLY A 259 23.08 -7.42 16.29
N TYR A 260 21.78 -7.12 16.28
CA TYR A 260 21.06 -6.38 15.25
C TYR A 260 20.23 -5.23 15.84
N GLU A 261 20.27 -4.07 15.19
CA GLU A 261 19.32 -2.97 15.39
C GLU A 261 18.39 -2.93 14.17
N VAL A 262 17.12 -3.18 14.42
CA VAL A 262 16.07 -3.32 13.42
C VAL A 262 15.21 -2.07 13.50
N HIS A 263 15.00 -1.42 12.36
CA HIS A 263 14.01 -0.35 12.22
C HIS A 263 12.97 -0.75 11.20
N VAL A 264 11.72 -0.48 11.52
CA VAL A 264 10.57 -0.83 10.71
C VAL A 264 9.63 0.36 10.62
N LEU A 265 9.15 0.63 9.42
CA LEU A 265 8.09 1.57 9.12
C LEU A 265 6.83 0.78 8.77
N LEU A 266 5.79 0.97 9.58
CA LEU A 266 4.49 0.33 9.38
C LEU A 266 3.44 1.34 8.94
N ALA A 267 2.51 0.94 8.07
CA ALA A 267 1.35 1.72 7.65
C ALA A 267 0.05 1.18 8.28
N GLY A 268 -0.86 2.11 8.56
CA GLY A 268 -2.22 1.88 9.01
C GLY A 268 -2.96 3.22 8.93
N GLU A 269 -3.83 3.53 9.88
CA GLU A 269 -4.44 4.88 9.98
C GLU A 269 -3.38 6.01 10.04
N THR A 270 -2.26 5.73 10.70
CA THR A 270 -1.06 6.58 10.69
C THR A 270 0.17 5.70 10.49
N MET A 271 1.25 6.30 9.98
CA MET A 271 2.53 5.60 9.87
C MET A 271 3.23 5.52 11.24
N LEU A 272 3.82 4.38 11.54
CA LEU A 272 4.45 4.07 12.82
C LEU A 272 5.91 3.66 12.65
N ASP A 273 6.78 4.19 13.51
CA ASP A 273 8.12 3.64 13.67
C ASP A 273 8.11 2.56 14.75
N TYR A 274 8.76 1.44 14.44
CA TYR A 274 9.11 0.40 15.38
C TYR A 274 10.62 0.15 15.30
N ILE A 275 11.31 0.25 16.44
CA ILE A 275 12.76 0.08 16.53
C ILE A 275 13.07 -0.86 17.68
N ILE A 276 13.79 -1.93 17.38
CA ILE A 276 14.13 -2.98 18.33
C ILE A 276 15.59 -3.38 18.15
N GLN A 277 16.28 -3.61 19.27
CA GLN A 277 17.57 -4.26 19.28
C GLN A 277 17.37 -5.74 19.61
N SER A 278 18.13 -6.62 18.97
CA SER A 278 18.06 -8.06 19.22
C SER A 278 19.44 -8.67 19.08
N LYS A 279 19.70 -9.75 19.81
CA LYS A 279 20.94 -10.50 19.68
C LYS A 279 21.00 -11.30 18.39
N ASP A 280 19.84 -11.84 17.98
CA ASP A 280 19.70 -12.63 16.78
C ASP A 280 18.27 -12.56 16.20
N ILE A 281 18.10 -12.99 14.95
CA ILE A 281 16.82 -12.98 14.24
C ILE A 281 16.54 -14.37 13.67
N GLN A 282 15.32 -14.88 13.90
CA GLN A 282 14.86 -16.18 13.43
C GLN A 282 13.52 -16.04 12.69
N PHE A 283 13.25 -16.95 11.75
CA PHE A 283 12.05 -16.96 10.91
C PHE A 283 11.36 -18.30 11.01
#